data_AF-A0A0C9T3X1-F1
#
_entry.id   AF-A0A0C9T3X1-F1
#
_cell.length_a   1.000
_cell.length_b   1.000
_cell.length_c   1.000
_cell.angle_alpha   90.00
_cell.angle_beta   90.00
_cell.angle_gamma   90.00
#
_symmetry.space_group_name_H-M   'P 1'
#
loop_
_entity.id
_entity.type
_entity.pdbx_description
1 polymer ?
#
loop_
_entity_poly.entity_id
_entity_poly.type
_entity_poly.pdbx_seq_one_letter_code
_entity_poly.pdbx_strand_id
1 'polypeptide(L)'
;IIISFFFKQYVRKKKPKVETGRKRRQGVPCSAPTIAVDEEETAAAAEGEVMSLEDAELSVLVLEDEQGLEDATGQADHDEQVAKRLRDLAVREMEARGILISDTQKKEALGIFPKVAGLAKKVHDSTTVGEQFSRLRIANQHLLSPGNKETLDRRVPTRWNSDLACLDAHLHFRPVVEQLTGAQEMKSFRLTEHQWPLATTLAAVLSLMDEPTKLFSQKDTPLVPGAVPMLSRLETALRNVSNDSGVAEVIRVAAHAGVLLSEKYYTLLEECEVYSISIVMCPDKKLNWFTTNVNCYTAAQVSRIRTLAVKRWQESYRPPAAANASGSPAPTLRTALQTPPVSLLCRHFNITNTYQGGLHSVLLAGFPHPSQSRTRWLMTSTRTLTSRSFPRLRLSQPVDY
;
A
#
# COMPACT_ATOMS: atom_id res chain seq x y z
N ILE A 1 3.95 5.24 4.34
CA ILE A 1 4.33 6.67 4.44
C ILE A 1 3.19 7.58 4.89
N ILE A 2 2.06 7.68 4.17
CA ILE A 2 0.94 8.60 4.52
C ILE A 2 0.48 8.42 5.97
N ILE A 3 0.27 7.17 6.38
CA ILE A 3 -0.18 6.79 7.71
C ILE A 3 0.80 7.24 8.82
N SER A 4 2.10 7.42 8.52
CA SER A 4 3.09 7.86 9.52
C SER A 4 2.80 9.25 10.11
N PHE A 5 2.01 10.08 9.42
CA PHE A 5 1.57 11.39 9.90
C PHE A 5 0.46 11.29 10.97
N PHE A 6 -0.19 10.13 11.09
CA PHE A 6 -1.33 9.87 11.95
C PHE A 6 -1.03 8.86 13.07
N PHE A 7 0.23 8.44 13.17
CA PHE A 7 0.74 7.62 14.26
C PHE A 7 1.96 8.29 14.89
N LYS A 8 2.08 8.12 16.21
CA LYS A 8 3.26 8.57 16.94
C LYS A 8 4.47 7.75 16.48
N GLN A 9 5.54 8.45 16.12
CA GLN A 9 6.81 7.81 15.82
C GLN A 9 7.48 7.44 17.14
N TYR A 10 7.64 6.16 17.43
CA TYR A 10 8.36 5.75 18.63
C TYR A 10 9.87 5.81 18.35
N VAL A 11 10.60 6.61 19.13
CA VAL A 11 12.05 6.45 19.18
C VAL A 11 12.30 5.16 19.95
N ARG A 12 12.62 4.07 19.25
CA ARG A 12 13.06 2.83 19.91
C ARG A 12 14.23 3.19 20.80
N LYS A 13 14.08 3.00 22.12
CA LYS A 13 15.21 3.12 23.04
C LYS A 13 16.22 2.07 22.60
N LYS A 14 17.42 2.50 22.19
CA LYS A 14 18.53 1.58 21.89
C LYS A 14 18.69 0.66 23.10
N LYS A 15 18.41 -0.64 22.95
CA LYS A 15 18.73 -1.63 23.99
C LYS A 15 20.24 -1.48 24.25
N PRO A 16 20.69 -1.34 25.51
CA PRO A 16 22.11 -1.25 25.80
C PRO A 16 22.80 -2.46 25.18
N LYS A 17 23.80 -2.20 24.34
CA LYS A 17 24.63 -3.23 23.74
C LYS A 17 25.34 -3.93 24.89
N VAL A 18 24.81 -5.08 25.33
CA VAL A 18 25.49 -5.95 26.28
C VAL A 18 26.75 -6.42 25.55
N GLU A 19 27.90 -5.88 25.94
CA GLU A 19 29.20 -6.38 25.51
C GLU A 19 29.33 -7.83 26.00
N THR A 20 28.99 -8.78 25.12
CA THR A 20 29.36 -10.17 25.32
C THR A 20 30.87 -10.28 25.20
N GLY A 21 31.50 -10.55 26.34
CA GLY A 21 32.93 -10.56 26.52
C GLY A 21 33.70 -11.50 25.58
N ARG A 22 34.89 -11.03 25.20
CA ARG A 22 36.13 -11.74 24.82
C ARG A 22 36.07 -13.28 24.71
N LYS A 23 36.39 -13.78 23.50
CA LYS A 23 37.37 -14.86 23.19
C LYS A 23 37.52 -14.94 21.65
N ARG A 24 38.61 -14.44 21.03
CA ARG A 24 39.98 -14.97 20.78
C ARG A 24 40.10 -15.87 19.53
N ARG A 25 40.70 -15.30 18.45
CA ARG A 25 41.47 -15.88 17.29
C ARG A 25 40.71 -16.88 16.38
N GLN A 26 40.84 -16.95 15.05
CA GLN A 26 41.90 -16.61 14.07
C GLN A 26 41.29 -16.81 12.64
N GLY A 27 41.70 -16.04 11.62
CA GLY A 27 41.70 -16.52 10.21
C GLY A 27 41.09 -15.63 9.09
N VAL A 28 41.98 -14.90 8.40
CA VAL A 28 42.06 -14.52 6.95
C VAL A 28 40.92 -13.72 6.26
N PRO A 29 41.23 -12.61 5.55
CA PRO A 29 40.24 -11.73 4.93
C PRO A 29 39.91 -12.11 3.48
N CYS A 30 38.63 -11.94 3.09
CA CYS A 30 38.22 -11.89 1.69
C CYS A 30 37.58 -10.51 1.45
N SER A 31 38.25 -9.71 0.63
CA SER A 31 37.86 -8.33 0.30
C SER A 31 36.74 -8.30 -0.75
N ALA A 32 35.62 -7.66 -0.41
CA ALA A 32 34.65 -7.12 -1.36
C ALA A 32 34.38 -5.65 -0.98
N PRO A 33 34.12 -4.75 -1.96
CA PRO A 33 34.22 -3.31 -1.74
C PRO A 33 33.04 -2.78 -0.93
N THR A 34 33.37 -2.13 0.18
CA THR A 34 32.46 -1.30 0.98
C THR A 34 32.16 -0.02 0.20
N ILE A 35 30.91 0.19 -0.20
CA ILE A 35 30.41 1.52 -0.54
C ILE A 35 30.21 2.23 0.80
N ALA A 36 31.11 3.15 1.12
CA ALA A 36 30.95 4.06 2.25
C ALA A 36 29.71 4.92 1.99
N VAL A 37 28.68 4.73 2.81
CA VAL A 37 27.61 5.71 2.95
C VAL A 37 27.96 6.48 4.21
N ASP A 38 28.33 7.75 4.03
CA ASP A 38 28.62 8.67 5.11
C ASP A 38 27.44 8.69 6.10
N GLU A 39 27.70 8.23 7.32
CA GLU A 39 26.80 8.41 8.46
C GLU A 39 26.94 9.86 8.94
N GLU A 40 26.22 10.78 8.29
CA GLU A 40 26.03 12.11 8.85
C GLU A 40 24.96 12.04 9.95
N GLU A 41 25.46 11.95 11.18
CA GLU A 41 24.74 12.02 12.44
C GLU A 41 24.00 13.36 12.57
N THR A 42 22.74 13.38 12.16
CA THR A 42 21.81 14.46 12.50
C THR A 42 20.98 14.05 13.72
N ALA A 43 21.48 14.46 14.89
CA ALA A 43 20.70 14.48 16.12
C ALA A 43 19.57 15.53 15.99
N ALA A 44 18.43 15.12 15.43
CA ALA A 44 17.22 15.95 15.44
C ALA A 44 16.56 15.85 16.83
N ALA A 45 16.52 17.00 17.49
CA ALA A 45 15.96 17.23 18.80
C ALA A 45 14.53 16.69 18.93
N ALA A 46 14.28 15.96 20.03
CA ALA A 46 12.94 15.64 20.47
C ALA A 46 12.27 16.92 20.98
N GLU A 47 11.47 17.57 20.14
CA GLU A 47 10.55 18.60 20.62
C GLU A 47 9.37 17.92 21.33
N GLY A 48 9.16 18.32 22.58
CA GLY A 48 8.19 17.75 23.50
C GLY A 48 6.75 17.84 22.98
N GLU A 49 6.22 16.71 22.51
CA GLU A 49 4.82 16.55 22.13
C GLU A 49 3.88 16.67 23.34
N VAL A 50 3.07 17.72 23.39
CA VAL A 50 1.99 17.86 24.39
C VAL A 50 0.69 17.23 23.85
N MET A 51 0.68 15.91 23.77
CA MET A 51 -0.55 15.14 23.57
C MET A 51 -1.33 15.05 24.90
N SER A 52 -2.66 14.89 24.84
CA SER A 52 -3.42 14.52 26.05
C SER A 52 -2.85 13.20 26.59
N LEU A 53 -2.70 13.08 27.91
CA LEU A 53 -2.14 11.89 28.54
C LEU A 53 -2.92 10.62 28.15
N GLU A 54 -4.23 10.74 27.96
CA GLU A 54 -5.13 9.68 27.52
C GLU A 54 -4.86 9.22 26.06
N ASP A 55 -4.65 10.18 25.14
CA ASP A 55 -4.36 9.87 23.73
C ASP A 55 -2.97 9.23 23.59
N ALA A 56 -2.02 9.62 24.45
CA ALA A 56 -0.68 9.05 24.49
C ALA A 56 -0.71 7.60 24.98
N GLU A 57 -1.50 7.30 26.01
CA GLU A 57 -1.70 5.93 26.52
C GLU A 57 -2.37 5.02 25.48
N LEU A 58 -3.42 5.52 24.81
CA LEU A 58 -4.06 4.82 23.69
C LEU A 58 -3.09 4.51 22.55
N SER A 59 -2.22 5.46 22.23
CA SER A 59 -1.20 5.27 21.19
C SER A 59 -0.23 4.15 21.54
N VAL A 60 0.19 4.04 22.81
CA VAL A 60 1.06 2.95 23.27
C VAL A 60 0.37 1.59 23.08
N LEU A 61 -0.89 1.45 23.51
CA LEU A 61 -1.64 0.19 23.40
C LEU A 61 -1.86 -0.31 21.97
N VAL A 62 -1.97 0.61 21.00
CA VAL A 62 -2.11 0.24 19.57
C VAL A 62 -0.77 -0.15 18.96
N LEU A 63 0.34 0.42 19.44
CA LEU A 63 1.69 0.18 18.93
C LEU A 63 2.37 -1.03 19.58
N GLU A 64 1.98 -1.45 20.78
CA GLU A 64 2.48 -2.69 21.41
C GLU A 64 2.21 -3.93 20.55
N ASP A 65 1.08 -3.95 19.82
CA ASP A 65 0.75 -5.01 18.86
C ASP A 65 1.70 -5.03 17.64
N GLU A 66 2.45 -3.96 17.37
CA GLU A 66 3.45 -3.88 16.28
C GLU A 66 4.83 -4.36 16.70
N GLN A 67 5.20 -4.22 17.98
CA GLN A 67 6.56 -4.50 18.48
C GLN A 67 6.87 -5.99 18.66
N GLY A 68 5.85 -6.86 18.64
CA GLY A 68 6.02 -8.31 18.76
C GLY A 68 6.51 -9.02 17.49
N LEU A 69 6.69 -8.30 16.38
CA LEU A 69 7.11 -8.84 15.09
C LEU A 69 8.61 -8.52 14.86
N GLU A 70 9.50 -9.33 15.42
CA GLU A 70 10.93 -9.26 15.09
C GLU A 70 11.14 -9.68 13.63
N ASP A 71 11.53 -8.75 12.77
CA ASP A 71 11.95 -9.03 11.41
C ASP A 71 13.40 -9.52 11.41
N ALA A 72 13.60 -10.79 11.06
CA ALA A 72 14.92 -11.42 10.96
C ALA A 72 15.86 -10.76 9.93
N THR A 73 15.32 -9.94 9.02
CA THR A 73 16.06 -9.34 7.90
C THR A 73 16.36 -7.85 8.05
N GLY A 74 15.85 -7.18 9.09
CA GLY A 74 16.04 -5.74 9.30
C GLY A 74 15.37 -4.85 8.23
N GLN A 75 14.52 -5.42 7.38
CA GLN A 75 13.82 -4.71 6.32
C GLN A 75 12.80 -3.73 6.91
N ALA A 76 12.12 -4.10 7.99
CA ALA A 76 11.22 -3.22 8.74
C ALA A 76 11.92 -1.93 9.21
N ASP A 77 13.15 -2.05 9.73
CA ASP A 77 13.93 -0.90 10.20
C ASP A 77 14.38 -0.01 9.04
N HIS A 78 14.75 -0.61 7.90
CA HIS A 78 15.07 0.16 6.69
C HIS A 78 13.84 0.92 6.17
N ASP A 79 12.69 0.26 6.07
CA ASP A 79 11.46 0.86 5.57
C ASP A 79 10.97 1.98 6.50
N GLU A 80 11.11 1.82 7.82
CA GLU A 80 10.82 2.86 8.81
C GLU A 80 11.74 4.07 8.62
N GLN A 81 13.05 3.86 8.43
CA GLN A 81 13.99 4.96 8.15
C GLN A 81 13.69 5.68 6.84
N VAL A 82 13.35 4.94 5.78
CA VAL A 82 12.93 5.52 4.50
C VAL A 82 11.68 6.36 4.70
N ALA A 83 10.68 5.83 5.42
CA ALA A 83 9.46 6.55 5.69
C ALA A 83 9.71 7.84 6.47
N LYS A 84 10.57 7.79 7.50
CA LYS A 84 10.98 8.98 8.26
C LYS A 84 11.66 10.02 7.37
N ARG A 85 12.65 9.63 6.57
CA ARG A 85 13.38 10.54 5.68
C ARG A 85 12.45 11.23 4.67
N LEU A 86 11.54 10.47 4.05
CA LEU A 86 10.59 11.01 3.08
C LEU A 86 9.54 11.92 3.74
N ARG A 87 9.12 11.60 4.97
CA ARG A 87 8.27 12.47 5.77
C ARG A 87 8.95 13.81 6.05
N ASP A 88 10.19 13.78 6.53
CA ASP A 88 10.95 14.99 6.87
C ASP A 88 11.25 15.83 5.62
N LEU A 89 11.53 15.18 4.49
CA LEU A 89 11.68 15.85 3.19
C LEU A 89 10.35 16.50 2.74
N ALA A 90 9.24 15.78 2.85
CA ALA A 90 7.93 16.30 2.45
C ALA A 90 7.52 17.53 3.28
N VAL A 91 7.77 17.50 4.59
CA VAL A 91 7.53 18.65 5.47
C VAL A 91 8.34 19.85 4.98
N ARG A 92 9.66 19.71 4.83
CA ARG A 92 10.55 20.80 4.38
C ARG A 92 10.15 21.37 3.01
N GLU A 93 9.86 20.50 2.04
CA GLU A 93 9.48 20.95 0.69
C GLU A 93 8.13 21.69 0.67
N MET A 94 7.18 21.25 1.49
CA MET A 94 5.85 21.87 1.56
C MET A 94 5.88 23.15 2.38
N GLU A 95 6.71 23.22 3.42
CA GLU A 95 6.99 24.46 4.16
C GLU A 95 7.60 25.53 3.24
N ALA A 96 8.54 25.15 2.37
CA ALA A 96 9.09 26.06 1.36
C ALA A 96 8.04 26.57 0.35
N ARG A 97 6.90 25.87 0.21
CA ARG A 97 5.73 26.30 -0.58
C ARG A 97 4.69 27.07 0.25
N GLY A 98 5.00 27.39 1.51
CA GLY A 98 4.12 28.12 2.42
C GLY A 98 3.05 27.25 3.11
N ILE A 99 3.20 25.92 3.09
CA ILE A 99 2.23 24.98 3.67
C ILE A 99 2.81 24.45 4.98
N LEU A 100 2.36 25.02 6.09
CA LEU A 100 2.81 24.70 7.44
C LEU A 100 1.76 23.85 8.16
N ILE A 101 2.18 22.75 8.78
CA ILE A 101 1.30 21.96 9.64
C ILE A 101 1.29 22.62 11.02
N SER A 102 0.14 23.16 11.44
CA SER A 102 0.01 23.71 12.79
C SER A 102 0.10 22.61 13.86
N ASP A 103 0.57 22.95 15.05
CA ASP A 103 0.63 22.02 16.19
C ASP A 103 -0.74 21.44 16.54
N THR A 104 -1.80 22.24 16.41
CA THR A 104 -3.19 21.80 16.60
C THR A 104 -3.56 20.70 15.61
N GLN A 105 -3.32 20.92 14.30
CA GLN A 105 -3.60 19.90 13.29
C GLN A 105 -2.74 18.65 13.46
N LYS A 106 -1.47 18.82 13.84
CA LYS A 106 -0.58 17.69 14.13
C LYS A 106 -1.14 16.85 15.27
N LYS A 107 -1.58 17.47 16.36
CA LYS A 107 -2.21 16.78 17.50
C LYS A 107 -3.52 16.09 17.11
N GLU A 108 -4.36 16.76 16.33
CA GLU A 108 -5.61 16.19 15.82
C GLU A 108 -5.36 14.96 14.96
N ALA A 109 -4.40 15.04 14.02
CA ALA A 109 -4.02 13.94 13.14
C ALA A 109 -3.49 12.73 13.92
N LEU A 110 -2.56 12.95 14.85
CA LEU A 110 -1.96 11.90 15.67
C LEU A 110 -2.98 11.19 16.58
N GLY A 111 -4.08 11.86 16.94
CA GLY A 111 -5.13 11.29 17.76
C GLY A 111 -6.15 10.41 17.01
N ILE A 112 -6.17 10.39 15.66
CA ILE A 112 -7.21 9.67 14.90
C ILE A 112 -7.07 8.16 15.08
N PHE A 113 -5.96 7.56 14.64
CA PHE A 113 -5.82 6.11 14.64
C PHE A 113 -5.80 5.47 16.03
N PRO A 114 -5.16 6.06 17.06
CA PRO A 114 -5.24 5.51 18.41
C PRO A 114 -6.67 5.35 18.91
N LYS A 115 -7.54 6.34 18.65
CA LYS A 115 -8.95 6.30 19.02
C LYS A 115 -9.75 5.30 18.18
N VAL A 116 -9.58 5.34 16.86
CA VAL A 116 -10.30 4.48 15.91
C VAL A 116 -9.93 3.01 16.12
N ALA A 117 -8.63 2.68 16.11
CA ALA A 117 -8.14 1.32 16.28
C ALA A 117 -8.35 0.82 17.72
N GLY A 118 -8.16 1.69 18.71
CA GLY A 118 -8.39 1.36 20.12
C GLY A 118 -9.85 1.02 20.39
N LEU A 119 -10.81 1.78 19.83
CA LEU A 119 -12.23 1.48 19.98
C LEU A 119 -12.59 0.15 19.32
N ALA A 120 -12.10 -0.08 18.10
CA ALA A 120 -12.31 -1.34 17.40
C ALA A 120 -11.78 -2.52 18.24
N LYS A 121 -10.55 -2.42 18.76
CA LYS A 121 -9.97 -3.42 19.67
C LYS A 121 -10.88 -3.66 20.88
N LYS A 122 -11.34 -2.60 21.54
CA LYS A 122 -12.20 -2.70 22.73
C LYS A 122 -13.56 -3.36 22.43
N VAL A 123 -14.20 -3.03 21.32
CA VAL A 123 -15.48 -3.63 20.89
C VAL A 123 -15.34 -5.12 20.63
N HIS A 124 -14.19 -5.57 20.12
CA HIS A 124 -13.92 -6.99 19.86
C HIS A 124 -13.48 -7.77 21.11
N ASP A 125 -12.65 -7.15 21.96
CA ASP A 125 -12.03 -7.84 23.10
C ASP A 125 -12.93 -7.86 24.35
N SER A 126 -13.93 -6.98 24.44
CA SER A 126 -14.87 -6.91 25.55
C SER A 126 -16.28 -7.31 25.13
N THR A 127 -16.79 -8.40 25.71
CA THR A 127 -18.15 -8.91 25.46
C THR A 127 -19.22 -7.87 25.78
N THR A 128 -19.12 -7.17 26.91
CA THR A 128 -20.07 -6.15 27.33
C THR A 128 -20.13 -4.96 26.36
N VAL A 129 -18.96 -4.47 25.92
CA VAL A 129 -18.87 -3.37 24.95
C VAL A 129 -19.36 -3.82 23.57
N GLY A 130 -19.01 -5.04 23.15
CA GLY A 130 -19.46 -5.63 21.88
C GLY A 130 -20.98 -5.84 21.81
N GLU A 131 -21.60 -6.30 22.90
CA GLU A 131 -23.05 -6.41 23.02
C GLU A 131 -23.74 -5.04 23.02
N GLN A 132 -23.17 -4.06 23.72
CA GLN A 132 -23.68 -2.68 23.70
C GLN A 132 -23.58 -2.08 22.29
N PHE A 133 -22.46 -2.24 21.60
CA PHE A 133 -22.30 -1.83 20.21
C PHE A 133 -23.35 -2.49 19.32
N SER A 134 -23.57 -3.80 19.45
CA SER A 134 -24.55 -4.54 18.65
C SER A 134 -25.99 -4.04 18.88
N ARG A 135 -26.36 -3.76 20.14
CA ARG A 135 -27.66 -3.16 20.47
C ARG A 135 -27.83 -1.78 19.85
N LEU A 136 -26.82 -0.91 19.99
CA LEU A 136 -26.85 0.43 19.40
C LEU A 136 -26.88 0.38 17.86
N ARG A 137 -26.17 -0.56 17.24
CA ARG A 137 -26.20 -0.78 15.79
C ARG A 137 -27.61 -1.12 15.31
N ILE A 138 -28.30 -2.06 15.96
CA ILE A 138 -29.68 -2.44 15.63
C ILE A 138 -30.60 -1.22 15.79
N ALA A 139 -30.48 -0.48 16.89
CA ALA A 139 -31.31 0.71 17.13
C ALA A 139 -31.09 1.81 16.08
N ASN A 140 -29.85 1.99 15.61
CA ASN A 140 -29.47 3.03 14.66
C ASN A 140 -29.42 2.54 13.20
N GLN A 141 -29.91 1.34 12.89
CA GLN A 141 -29.80 0.75 11.54
C GLN A 141 -30.35 1.66 10.43
N HIS A 142 -31.38 2.44 10.74
CA HIS A 142 -32.01 3.39 9.82
C HIS A 142 -31.14 4.64 9.50
N LEU A 143 -30.13 4.94 10.31
CA LEU A 143 -29.19 6.05 10.12
C LEU A 143 -27.90 5.61 9.42
N LEU A 144 -27.66 4.30 9.30
CA LEU A 144 -26.46 3.77 8.69
C LEU A 144 -26.60 3.77 7.17
N SER A 145 -25.50 4.07 6.49
CA SER A 145 -25.44 3.91 5.03
C SER A 145 -25.69 2.45 4.65
N PRO A 146 -26.26 2.15 3.47
CA PRO A 146 -26.42 0.77 3.01
C PRO A 146 -25.06 0.04 3.00
N GLY A 147 -24.98 -1.11 3.66
CA GLY A 147 -23.74 -1.87 3.76
C GLY A 147 -23.94 -3.18 4.51
N ASN A 148 -22.97 -4.09 4.36
CA ASN A 148 -22.96 -5.39 5.01
C ASN A 148 -22.01 -5.43 6.23
N LYS A 149 -21.62 -4.25 6.75
CA LYS A 149 -20.75 -4.20 7.92
C LYS A 149 -21.58 -4.50 9.16
N GLU A 150 -21.11 -5.45 9.96
CA GLU A 150 -21.77 -5.85 11.21
C GLU A 150 -21.03 -5.29 12.44
N THR A 151 -19.74 -5.01 12.34
CA THR A 151 -18.94 -4.51 13.47
C THR A 151 -17.81 -3.60 12.99
N LEU A 152 -17.14 -2.91 13.91
CA LEU A 152 -15.91 -2.16 13.62
C LEU A 152 -14.84 -3.11 13.11
N ASP A 153 -14.13 -2.77 12.03
CA ASP A 153 -13.02 -3.59 11.56
C ASP A 153 -11.79 -3.38 12.44
N ARG A 154 -11.13 -4.48 12.83
CA ARG A 154 -9.86 -4.39 13.56
C ARG A 154 -8.73 -3.98 12.63
N ARG A 155 -7.86 -3.13 13.14
CA ARG A 155 -6.54 -2.87 12.54
C ARG A 155 -5.68 -4.13 12.67
N VAL A 156 -4.97 -4.47 11.60
CA VAL A 156 -4.01 -5.57 11.54
C VAL A 156 -2.72 -5.03 10.91
N PRO A 157 -1.68 -4.71 11.71
CA PRO A 157 -0.49 -4.01 11.22
C PRO A 157 0.17 -4.65 9.99
N THR A 158 0.14 -5.98 9.91
CA THR A 158 0.73 -6.75 8.80
C THR A 158 -0.11 -6.74 7.52
N ARG A 159 -1.34 -6.24 7.57
CA ARG A 159 -2.28 -6.22 6.43
C ARG A 159 -2.48 -4.78 5.94
N TRP A 160 -1.94 -4.49 4.75
CA TRP A 160 -1.87 -3.14 4.18
C TRP A 160 -3.20 -2.38 4.10
N ASN A 161 -4.32 -3.09 3.87
CA ASN A 161 -5.64 -2.46 3.74
C ASN A 161 -6.41 -2.38 5.07
N SER A 162 -5.84 -2.86 6.18
CA SER A 162 -6.57 -2.90 7.46
C SER A 162 -6.78 -1.52 8.06
N ASP A 163 -5.86 -0.57 7.84
CA ASP A 163 -5.98 0.80 8.32
C ASP A 163 -7.20 1.51 7.70
N LEU A 164 -7.35 1.41 6.37
CA LEU A 164 -8.51 1.94 5.67
C LEU A 164 -9.79 1.23 6.12
N ALA A 165 -9.78 -0.11 6.21
CA ALA A 165 -10.97 -0.85 6.63
C ALA A 165 -11.43 -0.45 8.04
N CYS A 166 -10.48 -0.29 8.97
CA CYS A 166 -10.72 0.16 10.33
C CYS A 166 -11.33 1.57 10.37
N LEU A 167 -10.75 2.50 9.59
CA LEU A 167 -11.24 3.87 9.49
C LEU A 167 -12.63 3.96 8.82
N ASP A 168 -12.83 3.25 7.71
CA ASP A 168 -14.11 3.18 6.99
C ASP A 168 -15.23 2.61 7.87
N ALA A 169 -14.95 1.57 8.65
CA ALA A 169 -15.92 1.01 9.57
C ALA A 169 -16.30 2.03 10.66
N HIS A 170 -15.32 2.75 11.19
CA HIS A 170 -15.55 3.79 12.19
C HIS A 170 -16.42 4.94 11.65
N LEU A 171 -16.16 5.39 10.42
CA LEU A 171 -16.96 6.40 9.73
C LEU A 171 -18.37 5.89 9.41
N HIS A 172 -18.49 4.65 8.94
CA HIS A 172 -19.78 4.02 8.63
C HIS A 172 -20.69 3.95 9.86
N PHE A 173 -20.13 3.60 11.02
CA PHE A 173 -20.86 3.49 12.27
C PHE A 173 -20.88 4.77 13.10
N ARG A 174 -20.64 5.95 12.51
CA ARG A 174 -20.57 7.23 13.25
C ARG A 174 -21.70 7.43 14.27
N PRO A 175 -23.00 7.27 13.95
CA PRO A 175 -24.08 7.45 14.93
C PRO A 175 -23.98 6.51 16.13
N VAL A 176 -23.54 5.27 15.90
CA VAL A 176 -23.34 4.23 16.92
C VAL A 176 -22.12 4.54 17.77
N VAL A 177 -21.02 4.94 17.14
CA VAL A 177 -19.76 5.31 17.79
C VAL A 177 -19.96 6.53 18.68
N GLU A 178 -20.66 7.57 18.22
CA GLU A 178 -20.93 8.78 19.01
C GLU A 178 -21.77 8.47 20.25
N GLN A 179 -22.76 7.57 20.15
CA GLN A 179 -23.55 7.12 21.30
C GLN A 179 -22.72 6.26 22.26
N LEU A 180 -21.93 5.33 21.74
CA LEU A 180 -21.09 4.43 22.54
C LEU A 180 -20.02 5.22 23.31
N THR A 181 -19.36 6.17 22.64
CA THR A 181 -18.30 7.02 23.21
C THR A 181 -18.84 8.24 23.98
N GLY A 182 -20.16 8.41 24.01
CA GLY A 182 -20.82 9.36 24.91
C GLY A 182 -20.80 8.93 26.37
N ALA A 183 -20.63 7.63 26.64
CA ALA A 183 -20.46 7.10 28.00
C ALA A 183 -19.06 7.45 28.55
N GLN A 184 -18.99 7.73 29.86
CA GLN A 184 -17.76 8.20 30.50
C GLN A 184 -16.58 7.24 30.32
N GLU A 185 -16.84 5.92 30.33
CA GLU A 185 -15.82 4.88 30.18
C GLU A 185 -15.18 4.81 28.78
N MET A 186 -15.88 5.32 27.75
CA MET A 186 -15.45 5.23 26.34
C MET A 186 -15.12 6.61 25.74
N LYS A 187 -15.10 7.66 26.57
CA LYS A 187 -14.92 9.05 26.14
C LYS A 187 -13.56 9.30 25.49
N SER A 188 -12.51 8.59 25.92
CA SER A 188 -11.16 8.72 25.37
C SER A 188 -11.07 8.31 23.89
N PHE A 189 -11.96 7.42 23.43
CA PHE A 189 -12.03 6.99 22.03
C PHE A 189 -12.82 7.95 21.12
N ARG A 190 -13.39 9.03 21.67
CA ARG A 190 -14.24 9.94 20.91
C ARG A 190 -13.41 10.84 19.99
N LEU A 191 -13.71 10.80 18.69
CA LEU A 191 -13.19 11.78 17.74
C LEU A 191 -13.83 13.16 18.01
N THR A 192 -13.02 14.21 17.92
CA THR A 192 -13.50 15.60 18.02
C THR A 192 -14.24 16.01 16.74
N GLU A 193 -14.99 17.11 16.81
CA GLU A 193 -15.66 17.69 15.62
C GLU A 193 -14.68 18.05 14.49
N HIS A 194 -13.42 18.36 14.83
CA HIS A 194 -12.36 18.62 13.84
C HIS A 194 -11.73 17.32 13.30
N GLN A 195 -11.65 16.27 14.11
CA GLN A 195 -11.12 14.97 13.70
C GLN A 195 -12.03 14.24 12.72
N TRP A 196 -13.36 14.39 12.79
CA TRP A 196 -14.29 13.71 11.88
C TRP A 196 -14.10 14.09 10.40
N PRO A 197 -14.09 15.39 10.01
CA PRO A 197 -13.76 15.79 8.64
C PRO A 197 -12.36 15.31 8.23
N LEU A 198 -11.36 15.45 9.11
CA LEU A 198 -9.98 15.04 8.83
C LEU A 198 -9.88 13.53 8.55
N ALA A 199 -10.53 12.71 9.37
CA ALA A 199 -10.64 11.25 9.19
C ALA A 199 -11.37 10.88 7.89
N THR A 200 -12.41 11.62 7.52
CA THR A 200 -13.16 11.42 6.27
C THR A 200 -12.28 11.67 5.06
N THR A 201 -11.56 12.79 5.03
CA THR A 201 -10.62 13.11 3.94
C THR A 201 -9.46 12.12 3.91
N LEU A 202 -8.95 11.70 5.07
CA LEU A 202 -7.92 10.67 5.14
C LEU A 202 -8.39 9.35 4.54
N ALA A 203 -9.61 8.89 4.86
CA ALA A 203 -10.18 7.68 4.27
C ALA A 203 -10.27 7.78 2.74
N ALA A 204 -10.69 8.94 2.22
CA ALA A 204 -10.72 9.18 0.77
C ALA A 204 -9.32 9.09 0.13
N VAL A 205 -8.28 9.63 0.78
CA VAL A 205 -6.90 9.51 0.29
C VAL A 205 -6.39 8.07 0.36
N LEU A 206 -6.67 7.36 1.45
CA LEU A 206 -6.29 5.96 1.60
C LEU A 206 -7.00 5.06 0.56
N SER A 207 -8.23 5.41 0.17
CA SER A 207 -8.99 4.67 -0.85
C SER A 207 -8.33 4.70 -2.24
N LEU A 208 -7.47 5.69 -2.53
CA LEU A 208 -6.67 5.73 -3.77
C LEU A 208 -5.78 4.50 -3.95
N MET A 209 -5.37 3.86 -2.84
CA MET A 209 -4.51 2.69 -2.85
C MET A 209 -5.29 1.37 -2.74
N ASP A 210 -6.57 1.40 -2.39
CA ASP A 210 -7.37 0.21 -2.12
C ASP A 210 -7.60 -0.63 -3.38
N GLU A 211 -8.10 -0.01 -4.46
CA GLU A 211 -8.33 -0.70 -5.73
C GLU A 211 -7.01 -1.25 -6.31
N PRO A 212 -5.92 -0.47 -6.43
CA PRO A 212 -4.63 -1.01 -6.84
C PRO A 212 -4.19 -2.21 -5.99
N THR A 213 -4.25 -2.10 -4.67
CA THR A 213 -3.77 -3.17 -3.78
C THR A 213 -4.61 -4.44 -3.94
N LYS A 214 -5.93 -4.32 -4.08
CA LYS A 214 -6.82 -5.46 -4.35
C LYS A 214 -6.51 -6.09 -5.71
N LEU A 215 -6.25 -5.29 -6.73
CA LEU A 215 -5.90 -5.77 -8.06
C LEU A 215 -4.60 -6.57 -8.02
N PHE A 216 -3.52 -6.01 -7.47
CA PHE A 216 -2.21 -6.68 -7.38
C PHE A 216 -2.15 -7.86 -6.40
N SER A 217 -3.19 -8.05 -5.58
CA SER A 217 -3.34 -9.24 -4.73
C SER A 217 -3.96 -10.44 -5.46
N GLN A 218 -4.42 -10.28 -6.70
CA GLN A 218 -5.02 -11.36 -7.48
C GLN A 218 -3.95 -12.32 -8.01
N LYS A 219 -4.17 -13.62 -7.86
CA LYS A 219 -3.19 -14.65 -8.23
C LYS A 219 -3.17 -15.01 -9.72
N ASP A 220 -4.29 -14.80 -10.41
CA ASP A 220 -4.51 -15.36 -11.75
C ASP A 220 -4.40 -14.32 -12.89
N THR A 221 -3.92 -13.11 -12.62
CA THR A 221 -3.87 -12.02 -13.61
C THR A 221 -2.44 -11.55 -13.86
N PRO A 222 -1.93 -11.52 -15.11
CA PRO A 222 -0.62 -10.96 -15.43
C PRO A 222 -0.66 -9.43 -15.32
N LEU A 223 -0.28 -8.90 -14.16
CA LEU A 223 -0.40 -7.47 -13.84
C LEU A 223 0.90 -6.67 -13.99
N VAL A 224 2.00 -7.32 -14.39
CA VAL A 224 3.30 -6.67 -14.64
C VAL A 224 3.19 -5.45 -15.58
N PRO A 225 2.52 -5.50 -16.76
CA PRO A 225 2.37 -4.33 -17.61
C PRO A 225 1.44 -3.25 -17.03
N GLY A 226 0.73 -3.55 -15.95
CA GLY A 226 -0.13 -2.62 -15.21
C GLY A 226 0.58 -1.91 -14.06
N ALA A 227 1.74 -2.38 -13.60
CA ALA A 227 2.44 -1.84 -12.42
C ALA A 227 2.81 -0.36 -12.57
N VAL A 228 3.61 -0.02 -13.59
CA VAL A 228 4.04 1.37 -13.83
C VAL A 228 2.85 2.29 -14.15
N PRO A 229 1.88 1.90 -15.02
CA PRO A 229 0.69 2.70 -15.25
C PRO A 229 -0.14 2.97 -13.99
N MET A 230 -0.28 1.98 -13.10
CA MET A 230 -1.04 2.16 -11.87
C MET A 230 -0.31 3.08 -10.89
N LEU A 231 1.00 2.93 -10.74
CA LEU A 231 1.81 3.84 -9.92
C LEU A 231 1.70 5.29 -10.43
N SER A 232 1.72 5.50 -11.75
CA SER A 232 1.55 6.83 -12.35
C SER A 232 0.18 7.45 -12.09
N ARG A 233 -0.89 6.65 -12.13
CA ARG A 233 -2.23 7.11 -11.74
C ARG A 233 -2.30 7.48 -10.26
N LEU A 234 -1.70 6.67 -9.39
CA LEU A 234 -1.65 6.92 -7.95
C LEU A 234 -0.86 8.18 -7.62
N GLU A 235 0.34 8.34 -8.20
CA GLU A 235 1.17 9.53 -8.05
C GLU A 235 0.41 10.79 -8.48
N THR A 236 -0.26 10.75 -9.64
CA THR A 236 -1.07 11.87 -10.13
C THR A 236 -2.18 12.23 -9.14
N ALA A 237 -2.90 11.23 -8.62
CA ALA A 237 -3.96 11.45 -7.64
C ALA A 237 -3.42 12.06 -6.33
N LEU A 238 -2.28 11.56 -5.83
CA LEU A 238 -1.63 12.11 -4.64
C LEU A 238 -1.10 13.53 -4.86
N ARG A 239 -0.56 13.83 -6.05
CA ARG A 239 -0.11 15.18 -6.41
C ARG A 239 -1.27 16.16 -6.47
N ASN A 240 -2.44 15.72 -6.96
CA ASN A 240 -3.67 16.52 -6.93
C ASN A 240 -4.10 16.82 -5.49
N VAL A 241 -4.11 15.82 -4.61
CA VAL A 241 -4.43 16.01 -3.17
C VAL A 241 -3.44 16.97 -2.50
N SER A 242 -2.15 16.84 -2.80
CA SER A 242 -1.10 17.72 -2.25
C SER A 242 -1.29 19.19 -2.65
N ASN A 243 -1.75 19.43 -3.89
CA ASN A 243 -1.95 20.78 -4.43
C ASN A 243 -3.33 21.38 -4.10
N ASP A 244 -4.26 20.59 -3.57
CA ASP A 244 -5.62 21.06 -3.27
C ASP A 244 -5.65 21.91 -1.98
N SER A 245 -5.91 23.21 -2.12
CA SER A 245 -6.03 24.13 -1.00
C SER A 245 -7.26 23.91 -0.12
N GLY A 246 -8.24 23.12 -0.57
CA GLY A 246 -9.41 22.72 0.22
C GLY A 246 -9.14 21.56 1.17
N VAL A 247 -7.96 20.93 1.08
CA VAL A 247 -7.56 19.81 1.92
C VAL A 247 -6.68 20.30 3.07
N ALA A 248 -6.85 19.72 4.27
CA ALA A 248 -6.03 20.05 5.43
C ALA A 248 -4.54 19.87 5.16
N GLU A 249 -3.71 20.78 5.68
CA GLU A 249 -2.27 20.86 5.41
C GLU A 249 -1.56 19.54 5.75
N VAL A 250 -1.90 18.91 6.88
CA VAL A 250 -1.34 17.59 7.25
C VAL A 250 -1.60 16.51 6.19
N ILE A 251 -2.78 16.51 5.56
CA ILE A 251 -3.11 15.55 4.49
C ILE A 251 -2.37 15.92 3.21
N ARG A 252 -2.26 17.21 2.88
CA ARG A 252 -1.52 17.68 1.70
C ARG A 252 -0.04 17.30 1.77
N VAL A 253 0.57 17.47 2.94
CA VAL A 253 1.97 17.09 3.21
C VAL A 253 2.11 15.57 3.20
N ALA A 254 1.18 14.82 3.81
CA ALA A 254 1.20 13.36 3.77
C ALA A 254 1.07 12.82 2.34
N ALA A 255 0.21 13.42 1.51
CA ALA A 255 0.07 13.08 0.10
C ALA A 255 1.35 13.39 -0.69
N HIS A 256 1.99 14.54 -0.44
CA HIS A 256 3.30 14.87 -1.03
C HIS A 256 4.38 13.84 -0.65
N ALA A 257 4.40 13.38 0.60
CA ALA A 257 5.30 12.30 1.00
C ALA A 257 5.04 10.99 0.23
N GLY A 258 3.78 10.71 -0.15
CA GLY A 258 3.42 9.61 -1.04
C GLY A 258 3.91 9.81 -2.48
N VAL A 259 3.92 11.05 -2.98
CA VAL A 259 4.51 11.39 -4.29
C VAL A 259 6.03 11.12 -4.27
N LEU A 260 6.74 11.61 -3.26
CA LEU A 260 8.18 11.37 -3.11
C LEU A 260 8.52 9.88 -3.02
N LEU A 261 7.68 9.09 -2.33
CA LEU A 261 7.83 7.64 -2.30
C LEU A 261 7.65 7.01 -3.69
N SER A 262 6.68 7.49 -4.47
CA SER A 262 6.45 7.01 -5.84
C SER A 262 7.64 7.32 -6.74
N GLU A 263 8.22 8.52 -6.63
CA GLU A 263 9.46 8.94 -7.33
C GLU A 263 10.63 8.01 -7.01
N LYS A 264 10.80 7.61 -5.74
CA LYS A 264 11.79 6.59 -5.34
C LYS A 264 11.53 5.25 -6.06
N TYR A 265 10.29 4.81 -6.13
CA TYR A 265 9.96 3.53 -6.78
C TYR A 265 10.13 3.55 -8.29
N TYR A 266 9.95 4.68 -8.98
CA TYR A 266 10.26 4.73 -10.42
C TYR A 266 11.71 4.41 -10.72
N THR A 267 12.64 4.87 -9.88
CA THR A 267 14.07 4.54 -10.05
C THR A 267 14.28 3.02 -10.05
N LEU A 268 13.64 2.30 -9.13
CA LEU A 268 13.71 0.84 -9.04
C LEU A 268 12.99 0.14 -10.22
N LEU A 269 11.87 0.70 -10.68
CA LEU A 269 11.11 0.15 -11.80
C LEU A 269 11.85 0.35 -13.14
N GLU A 270 12.60 1.44 -13.29
CA GLU A 270 13.41 1.73 -14.49
C GLU A 270 14.64 0.81 -14.60
N GLU A 271 15.20 0.37 -13.47
CA GLU A 271 16.31 -0.59 -13.43
C GLU A 271 15.90 -1.99 -13.90
N CYS A 272 14.61 -2.34 -13.78
CA CYS A 272 14.08 -3.62 -14.18
C CYS A 272 13.39 -3.54 -15.55
N GLU A 273 14.10 -3.97 -16.59
CA GLU A 273 13.63 -3.95 -17.99
C GLU A 273 12.28 -4.67 -18.21
N VAL A 274 11.92 -5.61 -17.35
CA VAL A 274 10.68 -6.40 -17.43
C VAL A 274 9.46 -5.49 -17.45
N TYR A 275 9.45 -4.41 -16.66
CA TYR A 275 8.31 -3.49 -16.61
C TYR A 275 8.15 -2.76 -17.94
N SER A 276 9.21 -2.13 -18.46
CA SER A 276 9.14 -1.41 -19.73
C SER A 276 8.81 -2.34 -20.90
N ILE A 277 9.47 -3.51 -20.98
CA ILE A 277 9.23 -4.49 -22.04
C ILE A 277 7.79 -5.00 -21.99
N SER A 278 7.27 -5.35 -20.81
CA SER A 278 5.89 -5.85 -20.68
C SER A 278 4.86 -4.83 -21.15
N ILE A 279 5.06 -3.54 -20.88
CA ILE A 279 4.18 -2.46 -21.37
C ILE A 279 4.23 -2.38 -22.89
N VAL A 280 5.43 -2.48 -23.50
CA VAL A 280 5.59 -2.49 -24.96
C VAL A 280 4.88 -3.69 -25.60
N MET A 281 4.93 -4.86 -24.94
CA MET A 281 4.26 -6.08 -25.40
C MET A 281 2.73 -6.04 -25.21
N CYS A 282 2.21 -5.13 -24.38
CA CYS A 282 0.80 -4.99 -24.09
C CYS A 282 0.08 -4.35 -25.30
N PRO A 283 -0.85 -5.04 -25.99
CA PRO A 283 -1.40 -4.56 -27.26
C PRO A 283 -2.15 -3.22 -27.20
N ASP A 284 -2.74 -2.91 -26.05
CA ASP A 284 -3.48 -1.67 -25.73
C ASP A 284 -2.57 -0.48 -25.43
N LYS A 285 -1.35 -0.72 -24.91
CA LYS A 285 -0.41 0.33 -24.48
C LYS A 285 0.68 0.59 -25.51
N LYS A 286 1.49 -0.44 -25.77
CA LYS A 286 2.67 -0.38 -26.64
C LYS A 286 3.58 0.82 -26.28
N LEU A 287 4.33 1.34 -27.26
CA LEU A 287 5.13 2.56 -27.09
C LEU A 287 4.27 3.82 -26.90
N ASN A 288 3.02 3.80 -27.36
CA ASN A 288 2.12 4.95 -27.27
C ASN A 288 1.85 5.37 -25.83
N TRP A 289 1.77 4.40 -24.90
CA TRP A 289 1.60 4.72 -23.48
C TRP A 289 2.70 5.63 -22.93
N PHE A 290 3.96 5.43 -23.33
CA PHE A 290 5.07 6.27 -22.87
C PHE A 290 5.01 7.69 -23.42
N THR A 291 4.44 7.88 -24.61
CA THR A 291 4.29 9.20 -25.22
C THR A 291 3.08 9.98 -24.72
N THR A 292 2.04 9.28 -24.24
CA THR A 292 0.76 9.91 -23.85
C THR A 292 0.49 9.87 -22.35
N ASN A 293 1.34 9.25 -21.54
CA ASN A 293 1.16 9.22 -20.09
C ASN A 293 1.45 10.58 -19.44
N VAL A 294 1.02 10.75 -18.19
CA VAL A 294 1.13 12.01 -17.43
C VAL A 294 2.58 12.45 -17.24
N ASN A 295 3.52 11.50 -17.16
CA ASN A 295 4.93 11.77 -16.94
C ASN A 295 5.71 11.99 -18.25
N CYS A 296 5.02 12.00 -19.41
CA CYS A 296 5.51 12.29 -20.76
C CYS A 296 6.99 11.93 -21.01
N TYR A 297 7.26 10.69 -21.42
CA TYR A 297 8.63 10.27 -21.70
C TYR A 297 9.17 11.03 -22.91
N THR A 298 10.44 11.47 -22.81
CA THR A 298 11.12 12.12 -23.93
C THR A 298 11.26 11.17 -25.11
N ALA A 299 11.33 11.71 -26.33
CA ALA A 299 11.54 10.91 -27.54
C ALA A 299 12.79 10.01 -27.44
N ALA A 300 13.85 10.49 -26.77
CA ALA A 300 15.06 9.74 -26.51
C ALA A 300 14.81 8.53 -25.58
N GLN A 301 14.04 8.71 -24.48
CA GLN A 301 13.67 7.62 -23.58
C GLN A 301 12.79 6.58 -24.28
N VAL A 302 11.80 7.02 -25.05
CA VAL A 302 10.93 6.10 -25.83
C VAL A 302 11.76 5.29 -26.83
N SER A 303 12.73 5.93 -27.51
CA SER A 303 13.66 5.25 -28.40
C SER A 303 14.55 4.22 -27.69
N ARG A 304 15.05 4.54 -26.49
CA ARG A 304 15.78 3.60 -25.63
C ARG A 304 14.94 2.39 -25.27
N ILE A 305 13.68 2.60 -24.84
CA ILE A 305 12.75 1.52 -24.47
C ILE A 305 12.46 0.62 -25.68
N ARG A 306 12.23 1.20 -26.86
CA ARG A 306 12.06 0.44 -28.10
C ARG A 306 13.29 -0.41 -28.41
N THR A 307 14.48 0.19 -28.32
CA THR A 307 15.75 -0.49 -28.60
C THR A 307 15.95 -1.65 -27.63
N LEU A 308 15.68 -1.44 -26.35
CA LEU A 308 15.75 -2.46 -25.31
C LEU A 308 14.84 -3.66 -25.62
N ALA A 309 13.57 -3.41 -25.94
CA ALA A 309 12.61 -4.46 -26.28
C ALA A 309 13.03 -5.26 -27.54
N VAL A 310 13.49 -4.57 -28.59
CA VAL A 310 13.97 -5.22 -29.82
C VAL A 310 15.22 -6.05 -29.56
N LYS A 311 16.20 -5.49 -28.84
CA LYS A 311 17.43 -6.18 -28.46
C LYS A 311 17.11 -7.48 -27.71
N ARG A 312 16.25 -7.41 -26.69
CA ARG A 312 15.86 -8.58 -25.90
C ARG A 312 15.18 -9.66 -26.74
N TRP A 313 14.31 -9.26 -27.66
CA TRP A 313 13.70 -10.19 -28.62
C TRP A 313 14.76 -10.85 -29.53
N GLN A 314 15.72 -10.07 -30.03
CA GLN A 314 16.80 -10.58 -30.89
C GLN A 314 17.69 -11.59 -30.17
N GLU A 315 18.01 -11.35 -28.90
CA GLU A 315 18.88 -12.22 -28.11
C GLU A 315 18.17 -13.50 -27.64
N SER A 316 16.87 -13.43 -27.33
CA SER A 316 16.16 -14.53 -26.65
C SER A 316 15.16 -15.30 -27.53
N TYR A 317 14.63 -14.69 -28.59
CA TYR A 317 13.49 -15.24 -29.34
C TYR A 317 13.67 -15.25 -30.85
N ARG A 318 14.64 -14.51 -31.40
CA ARG A 318 14.91 -14.55 -32.84
C ARG A 318 15.31 -15.97 -33.22
N PRO A 319 14.57 -16.62 -34.15
CA PRO A 319 15.00 -17.92 -34.66
C PRO A 319 16.39 -17.78 -35.28
N PRO A 320 17.31 -18.74 -35.10
CA PRO A 320 18.58 -18.74 -35.82
C PRO A 320 18.24 -18.61 -37.30
N ALA A 321 18.93 -17.69 -37.99
CA ALA A 321 18.74 -17.51 -39.43
C ALA A 321 18.84 -18.89 -40.06
N ALA A 322 17.77 -19.34 -40.72
CA ALA A 322 17.75 -20.62 -41.41
C ALA A 322 19.03 -20.71 -42.23
N ALA A 323 19.94 -21.59 -41.80
CA ALA A 323 21.11 -21.89 -42.60
C ALA A 323 20.56 -22.32 -43.95
N ASN A 324 20.92 -21.57 -44.99
CA ASN A 324 20.68 -21.95 -46.36
C ASN A 324 21.28 -23.35 -46.56
N ALA A 325 20.45 -24.38 -46.47
CA ALA A 325 20.77 -25.74 -46.84
C ALA A 325 19.65 -26.22 -47.76
N SER A 326 19.92 -26.04 -49.05
CA SER A 326 19.28 -26.75 -50.14
C SER A 326 19.33 -28.26 -49.90
N GLY A 327 18.17 -28.95 -49.91
CA GLY A 327 18.07 -30.41 -50.05
C GLY A 327 17.13 -31.13 -49.06
N SER A 328 15.87 -31.32 -49.49
CA SER A 328 14.75 -32.22 -49.04
C SER A 328 15.01 -33.46 -48.13
N PRO A 329 13.96 -34.14 -47.58
CA PRO A 329 12.57 -33.75 -47.31
C PRO A 329 12.05 -34.04 -45.88
N ALA A 330 10.91 -33.42 -45.55
CA ALA A 330 9.87 -33.76 -44.55
C ALA A 330 10.24 -33.89 -43.05
N PRO A 331 9.67 -33.06 -42.14
CA PRO A 331 9.75 -33.29 -40.72
C PRO A 331 8.70 -34.31 -40.27
N THR A 332 9.15 -35.41 -39.68
CA THR A 332 8.32 -36.27 -38.84
C THR A 332 7.75 -35.45 -37.68
N LEU A 333 6.43 -35.52 -37.48
CA LEU A 333 5.74 -35.02 -36.29
C LEU A 333 6.41 -35.58 -35.03
N ARG A 334 7.25 -34.77 -34.37
CA ARG A 334 7.65 -34.99 -32.97
C ARG A 334 6.80 -34.11 -32.08
N THR A 335 5.81 -34.77 -31.49
CA THR A 335 5.28 -34.64 -30.13
C THR A 335 5.60 -33.34 -29.40
N ALA A 336 4.52 -32.62 -29.13
CA ALA A 336 4.44 -31.50 -28.21
C ALA A 336 4.90 -31.85 -26.78
N LEU A 337 5.21 -30.77 -26.04
CA LEU A 337 5.34 -30.67 -24.58
C LEU A 337 6.66 -31.14 -23.96
N GLN A 338 7.69 -30.30 -24.10
CA GLN A 338 8.60 -30.03 -22.98
C GLN A 338 8.72 -28.52 -22.82
N THR A 339 7.96 -27.99 -21.86
CA THR A 339 8.22 -26.68 -21.26
C THR A 339 9.64 -26.70 -20.66
N PRO A 340 10.51 -25.72 -20.96
CA PRO A 340 11.73 -25.60 -20.18
C PRO A 340 11.36 -25.21 -18.74
N PRO A 341 12.06 -25.73 -17.73
CA PRO A 341 11.81 -25.34 -16.35
C PRO A 341 12.05 -23.83 -16.20
N VAL A 342 11.23 -23.19 -15.38
CA VAL A 342 11.27 -21.75 -15.03
C VAL A 342 12.59 -21.34 -14.34
N SER A 343 13.61 -22.19 -14.30
CA SER A 343 14.85 -22.03 -13.55
C SER A 343 15.98 -21.27 -14.26
N LEU A 344 15.76 -20.74 -15.47
CA LEU A 344 16.81 -20.03 -16.24
C LEU A 344 16.69 -18.49 -16.24
N LEU A 345 15.60 -17.92 -15.72
CA LEU A 345 15.47 -16.46 -15.53
C LEU A 345 16.06 -15.96 -14.18
N CYS A 346 16.45 -16.86 -13.28
CA CYS A 346 17.00 -16.50 -11.96
C CYS A 346 18.53 -16.56 -11.84
N ARG A 347 19.28 -16.80 -12.93
CA ARG A 347 20.74 -17.05 -12.84
C ARG A 347 21.66 -15.82 -12.90
N HIS A 348 21.13 -14.59 -12.96
CA HIS A 348 21.96 -13.38 -12.94
C HIS A 348 21.63 -12.37 -11.83
N PHE A 349 20.71 -12.68 -10.91
CA PHE A 349 20.49 -11.88 -9.72
C PHE A 349 20.37 -12.79 -8.50
N ASN A 350 21.39 -12.73 -7.64
CA ASN A 350 21.48 -13.45 -6.39
C ASN A 350 20.55 -12.76 -5.36
N ILE A 351 19.25 -13.05 -5.44
CA ILE A 351 18.33 -12.87 -4.32
C ILE A 351 18.03 -14.27 -3.81
N THR A 352 18.80 -14.72 -2.83
CA THR A 352 18.52 -15.96 -2.11
C THR A 352 17.28 -15.74 -1.24
N ASN A 353 16.13 -16.19 -1.72
CA ASN A 353 14.99 -16.50 -0.87
C ASN A 353 14.95 -18.03 -0.71
N THR A 354 15.66 -18.53 0.28
CA THR A 354 15.64 -19.95 0.66
C THR A 354 14.38 -20.21 1.48
N TYR A 355 13.31 -20.66 0.83
CA TYR A 355 12.24 -21.39 1.49
C TYR A 355 12.45 -22.88 1.25
N GLN A 356 12.98 -23.58 2.26
CA GLN A 356 13.06 -25.04 2.28
C GLN A 356 12.69 -25.54 3.69
N GLY A 357 11.67 -26.40 3.74
CA GLY A 357 11.18 -27.09 4.94
C GLY A 357 9.66 -26.90 5.10
N GLY A 358 8.81 -27.91 5.19
CA GLY A 358 8.99 -29.36 5.18
C GLY A 358 7.60 -29.98 5.23
N LEU A 359 7.36 -30.99 4.41
CA LEU A 359 6.19 -31.85 4.49
C LEU A 359 6.26 -32.65 5.80
N HIS A 360 5.23 -32.56 6.64
CA HIS A 360 4.84 -33.68 7.49
C HIS A 360 3.31 -33.81 7.49
N SER A 361 2.90 -35.00 7.09
CA SER A 361 1.55 -35.53 7.03
C SER A 361 0.93 -35.68 8.43
N VAL A 362 -0.31 -35.20 8.63
CA VAL A 362 -1.28 -35.79 9.56
C VAL A 362 -2.64 -35.82 8.86
N LEU A 363 -3.24 -37.02 8.89
CA LEU A 363 -4.47 -37.44 8.25
C LEU A 363 -5.75 -36.97 8.98
N LEU A 364 -6.82 -36.88 8.17
CA LEU A 364 -8.22 -37.27 8.42
C LEU A 364 -8.98 -36.72 9.64
N ALA A 365 -9.95 -35.85 9.36
CA ALA A 365 -11.39 -35.95 9.70
C ALA A 365 -12.04 -34.64 9.24
N GLY A 366 -12.95 -34.60 8.27
CA GLY A 366 -14.30 -35.14 8.35
C GLY A 366 -15.28 -33.97 8.51
N PHE A 367 -15.77 -33.39 7.41
CA PHE A 367 -16.94 -32.53 7.41
C PHE A 367 -17.90 -32.95 6.29
N PRO A 368 -19.22 -33.02 6.56
CA PRO A 368 -20.19 -33.64 5.68
C PRO A 368 -20.70 -32.68 4.60
N HIS A 369 -21.05 -33.28 3.48
CA HIS A 369 -21.91 -32.73 2.44
C HIS A 369 -23.23 -32.17 3.02
N PRO A 370 -23.87 -31.25 2.28
CA PRO A 370 -25.22 -31.58 1.84
C PRO A 370 -25.40 -31.47 0.33
N SER A 371 -26.34 -32.28 -0.09
CA SER A 371 -26.81 -32.56 -1.42
C SER A 371 -27.63 -31.44 -2.05
N GLN A 372 -27.50 -31.34 -3.37
CA GLN A 372 -28.57 -31.20 -4.37
C GLN A 372 -29.74 -30.25 -4.04
N SER A 373 -29.90 -29.24 -4.90
CA SER A 373 -31.09 -29.16 -5.76
C SER A 373 -30.81 -28.29 -6.98
N ARG A 374 -30.85 -28.95 -8.15
CA ARG A 374 -30.96 -28.33 -9.46
C ARG A 374 -32.34 -27.69 -9.57
N THR A 375 -32.42 -26.45 -10.01
CA THR A 375 -33.55 -26.03 -10.84
C THR A 375 -33.03 -25.08 -11.92
N ARG A 376 -33.27 -25.53 -13.15
CA ARG A 376 -32.89 -24.92 -14.42
C ARG A 376 -33.97 -23.89 -14.76
N TRP A 377 -33.60 -22.62 -14.90
CA TRP A 377 -34.40 -21.63 -15.63
C TRP A 377 -33.50 -20.97 -16.67
N LEU A 378 -33.75 -21.33 -17.93
CA LEU A 378 -33.34 -20.60 -19.12
C LEU A 378 -34.54 -19.72 -19.49
N MET A 379 -34.36 -18.41 -19.55
CA MET A 379 -34.85 -17.60 -20.66
C MET A 379 -34.22 -16.21 -20.65
N THR A 380 -33.54 -15.96 -21.76
CA THR A 380 -33.33 -14.69 -22.46
C THR A 380 -34.07 -13.46 -21.94
N SER A 381 -33.32 -12.40 -21.61
CA SER A 381 -33.80 -11.03 -21.78
C SER A 381 -32.65 -10.09 -22.13
N THR A 382 -32.68 -9.64 -23.37
CA THR A 382 -31.97 -8.47 -23.89
C THR A 382 -32.48 -7.21 -23.22
N ARG A 383 -31.63 -6.43 -22.54
CA ARG A 383 -31.73 -4.95 -22.50
C ARG A 383 -30.55 -4.25 -21.82
N THR A 384 -29.87 -3.43 -22.63
CA THR A 384 -29.43 -2.06 -22.36
C THR A 384 -28.57 -1.77 -21.13
N LEU A 385 -27.27 -1.61 -21.38
CA LEU A 385 -26.36 -0.78 -20.59
C LEU A 385 -26.83 0.68 -20.62
N THR A 386 -27.48 1.14 -19.55
CA THR A 386 -27.62 2.57 -19.28
C THR A 386 -26.42 3.05 -18.48
N SER A 387 -25.65 3.92 -19.13
CA SER A 387 -24.59 4.74 -18.56
C SER A 387 -25.07 5.46 -17.30
N ARG A 388 -24.45 5.17 -16.14
CA ARG A 388 -24.53 6.05 -14.96
C ARG A 388 -23.44 7.10 -15.06
N SER A 389 -23.87 8.27 -15.53
CA SER A 389 -23.16 9.53 -15.51
C SER A 389 -22.82 9.97 -14.07
N PHE A 390 -21.54 10.25 -13.83
CA PHE A 390 -21.06 11.01 -12.67
C PHE A 390 -21.59 12.46 -12.72
N PRO A 391 -21.95 13.08 -11.58
CA PRO A 391 -22.34 14.49 -11.56
C PRO A 391 -21.11 15.38 -11.83
N ARG A 392 -21.19 16.16 -12.92
CA ARG A 392 -20.31 17.30 -13.23
C ARG A 392 -20.46 18.36 -12.13
N LEU A 393 -19.36 18.66 -11.45
CA LEU A 393 -19.19 19.92 -10.72
C LEU A 393 -19.19 21.07 -11.75
N ARG A 394 -20.13 22.02 -11.59
CA ARG A 394 -20.20 23.24 -12.40
C ARG A 394 -19.09 24.19 -11.96
N LEU A 395 -18.21 24.54 -12.89
CA LEU A 395 -17.33 25.71 -12.79
C LEU A 395 -18.18 26.97 -13.04
N SER A 396 -18.22 27.86 -12.07
CA SER A 396 -18.75 29.21 -12.23
C SER A 396 -17.83 30.03 -13.12
N GLN A 397 -18.41 30.75 -14.09
CA GLN A 397 -17.71 31.70 -14.94
C GLN A 397 -17.28 32.96 -14.14
N PRO A 398 -16.23 33.67 -14.57
CA PRO A 398 -15.80 34.90 -13.93
C PRO A 398 -16.71 36.07 -14.33
N VAL A 399 -16.92 36.98 -13.39
CA VAL A 399 -17.54 38.29 -13.59
C VAL A 399 -16.42 39.27 -13.94
N ASP A 400 -16.54 39.93 -15.08
CA ASP A 400 -15.68 41.03 -15.51
C ASP A 400 -15.81 42.24 -14.57
N TYR A 401 -14.68 42.78 -14.12
CA TYR A 401 -14.44 44.21 -13.90
C TYR A 401 -12.97 44.53 -14.19
#